data_AF-A0A957Z794-F1
#
_entry.id   AF-A0A957Z794-F1
#
_cell.length_a   1.000
_cell.length_b   1.000
_cell.length_c   1.000
_cell.angle_alpha   90.00
_cell.angle_beta   90.00
_cell.angle_gamma   90.00
#
_symmetry.space_group_name_H-M   'P 1'
#
loop_
_entity.id
_entity.type
_entity.pdbx_description
1 polymer ?
#
loop_
_entity_poly.entity_id
_entity_poly.type
_entity_poly.pdbx_seq_one_letter_code
_entity_poly.pdbx_strand_id
1 'polypeptide(L)'
;MRQFAVVLRILLIVAILVANFGGVVQAAPARQTDPPPPVAQAGPPSIIGEPGGLITLNGGASTGSNITFQWRQISGLTVTLNGANTAVATFIFPFVPGVALPVLTFELTVTDSLGRTATDTILVTEQQLPAAPALSVIDVPEPPNLATYVRNKPVAIQLGKALFWDMQLGSDGVTACASCHYAAGTDNRVTNQINPGPNGVFDTVGPNGTLSPASFPFHLVDPAVTSQVLRSWDDIVGTQGVQRADFGGINPGQPVDGDLPVADPVFHVNGVNTRQVTARSAPSVINAIYNLRNFWDGRANFVFNGVTPFGNRDAGARIWAVQPDQSLAQERIQIEYASLASQAVGPANSAIEMAWRGRSFPLLARKMYGLSPLALQQVDATDSVLGPLASPNGTGLNISYLTLVQAAFEPRFWDSTNIVVFDALGTPSVAPNPNRPLTNDEFSLVEMNFSLFFGLAIQLYEATLISDQTPYDRFQQGELTALTAQQQRGM
;
A
#
# COMPACT_ATOMS: atom_id res chain seq x y z
N MET A 1 -126.11 -6.56 27.18
CA MET A 1 -125.98 -7.20 28.50
C MET A 1 -124.53 -7.68 28.62
N ARG A 2 -123.65 -6.90 29.26
CA ARG A 2 -123.11 -7.16 30.62
C ARG A 2 -122.75 -8.64 30.80
N GLN A 3 -121.49 -9.04 30.63
CA GLN A 3 -120.33 -8.95 31.56
C GLN A 3 -120.09 -10.27 32.31
N PHE A 4 -118.84 -10.42 32.79
CA PHE A 4 -118.25 -11.44 33.70
C PHE A 4 -117.57 -12.64 33.04
N ALA A 5 -116.35 -13.07 33.39
CA ALA A 5 -115.31 -12.60 34.32
C ALA A 5 -114.01 -13.39 33.99
N VAL A 6 -112.83 -12.74 33.82
CA VAL A 6 -111.69 -12.59 34.77
C VAL A 6 -110.82 -13.86 34.98
N VAL A 7 -109.49 -13.62 35.05
CA VAL A 7 -108.36 -14.36 35.68
C VAL A 7 -107.31 -14.77 34.63
N LEU A 8 -105.99 -14.49 34.67
CA LEU A 8 -105.08 -13.77 35.58
C LEU A 8 -103.63 -13.84 35.00
N ARG A 9 -102.90 -12.71 35.04
CA ARG A 9 -101.40 -12.51 35.10
C ARG A 9 -100.49 -13.15 34.03
N ILE A 10 -99.87 -12.37 33.12
CA ILE A 10 -98.62 -11.57 33.23
C ILE A 10 -97.31 -12.41 33.33
N LEU A 11 -96.52 -12.49 32.23
CA LEU A 11 -95.08 -12.12 32.06
C LEU A 11 -94.30 -12.92 30.97
N LEU A 12 -93.52 -12.17 30.17
CA LEU A 12 -92.26 -12.48 29.43
C LEU A 12 -92.28 -13.56 28.30
N ILE A 13 -92.12 -13.25 26.99
CA ILE A 13 -90.95 -12.76 26.19
C ILE A 13 -90.15 -13.91 25.50
N VAL A 14 -90.07 -13.79 24.16
CA VAL A 14 -89.01 -14.21 23.19
C VAL A 14 -88.83 -15.70 22.83
N ALA A 15 -89.03 -16.03 21.53
CA ALA A 15 -88.03 -16.66 20.63
C ALA A 15 -88.60 -16.90 19.21
N ILE A 16 -87.68 -17.05 18.25
CA ILE A 16 -87.73 -16.93 16.78
C ILE A 16 -88.09 -18.26 16.07
N LEU A 17 -88.57 -18.18 14.81
CA LEU A 17 -88.33 -19.04 13.60
C LEU A 17 -89.66 -19.40 12.87
N VAL A 18 -89.83 -19.48 11.53
CA VAL A 18 -89.05 -19.25 10.30
C VAL A 18 -89.99 -19.49 9.07
N ALA A 19 -89.63 -18.94 7.90
CA ALA A 19 -89.98 -19.38 6.52
C ALA A 19 -91.40 -19.10 5.95
N ASN A 20 -91.61 -18.81 4.65
CA ASN A 20 -90.79 -18.34 3.52
C ASN A 20 -91.73 -18.10 2.31
N PHE A 21 -91.32 -17.22 1.39
CA PHE A 21 -91.64 -17.05 -0.05
C PHE A 21 -91.70 -15.53 -0.35
N GLY A 22 -90.70 -14.85 -0.91
CA GLY A 22 -89.46 -15.27 -1.56
C GLY A 22 -89.28 -14.53 -2.89
N GLY A 23 -89.17 -13.19 -2.86
CA GLY A 23 -88.85 -12.36 -4.04
C GLY A 23 -87.57 -11.57 -3.77
N VAL A 24 -86.44 -12.08 -4.25
CA VAL A 24 -85.14 -11.40 -4.16
C VAL A 24 -84.99 -10.54 -5.41
N VAL A 25 -85.07 -9.22 -5.27
CA VAL A 25 -84.49 -8.30 -6.24
C VAL A 25 -82.98 -8.36 -6.02
N GLN A 26 -82.30 -9.11 -6.88
CA GLN A 26 -80.85 -9.20 -6.86
C GLN A 26 -80.31 -7.83 -7.27
N ALA A 27 -79.67 -7.12 -6.34
CA ALA A 27 -78.87 -5.96 -6.68
C ALA A 27 -77.87 -6.39 -7.77
N ALA A 28 -77.80 -5.65 -8.87
CA ALA A 28 -76.78 -5.87 -9.88
C ALA A 28 -75.41 -5.93 -9.17
N PRO A 29 -74.54 -6.90 -9.50
CA PRO A 29 -73.21 -6.94 -8.90
C PRO A 29 -72.56 -5.57 -9.14
N ALA A 30 -72.00 -4.97 -8.08
CA ALA A 30 -71.19 -3.78 -8.23
C ALA A 30 -70.21 -4.04 -9.38
N ARG A 31 -70.17 -3.14 -10.37
CA ARG A 31 -69.14 -3.20 -11.43
C ARG A 31 -67.81 -3.31 -10.69
N GLN A 32 -67.17 -4.47 -10.79
CA GLN A 32 -65.79 -4.63 -10.37
C GLN A 32 -65.03 -3.62 -11.22
N THR A 33 -64.66 -2.48 -10.64
CA THR A 33 -63.84 -1.49 -11.34
C THR A 33 -62.53 -2.19 -11.59
N ASP A 34 -62.13 -2.31 -12.86
CA ASP A 34 -60.85 -2.91 -13.21
C ASP A 34 -59.75 -2.27 -12.35
N PRO A 35 -58.82 -3.08 -11.80
CA PRO A 35 -57.72 -2.52 -11.04
C PRO A 35 -56.96 -1.51 -11.90
N PRO A 36 -56.37 -0.46 -11.29
CA PRO A 36 -55.60 0.52 -12.03
C PRO A 36 -54.51 -0.18 -12.86
N PRO A 37 -54.24 0.29 -14.10
CA PRO A 37 -53.16 -0.24 -14.91
C PRO A 37 -51.82 -0.08 -14.19
N PRO A 38 -50.83 -0.93 -14.47
CA PRO A 38 -49.54 -0.81 -13.82
C PRO A 38 -48.81 0.45 -14.28
N VAL A 39 -47.93 0.97 -13.42
CA VAL A 39 -47.06 2.11 -13.70
C VAL A 39 -45.65 1.71 -13.32
N ALA A 40 -44.74 1.69 -14.30
CA ALA A 40 -43.32 1.49 -14.06
C ALA A 40 -42.70 2.78 -13.50
N GLN A 41 -41.84 2.64 -12.50
CA GLN A 41 -40.96 3.71 -12.02
C GLN A 41 -39.57 3.12 -11.80
N ALA A 42 -38.66 3.35 -12.74
CA ALA A 42 -37.29 2.83 -12.73
C ALA A 42 -36.37 3.57 -11.74
N GLY A 43 -36.88 4.62 -11.10
CA GLY A 43 -36.15 5.47 -10.16
C GLY A 43 -35.85 6.85 -10.76
N PRO A 44 -34.73 7.50 -10.39
CA PRO A 44 -34.34 8.75 -11.01
C PRO A 44 -34.01 8.55 -12.51
N PRO A 45 -34.06 9.59 -13.35
CA PRO A 45 -33.79 9.48 -14.78
C PRO A 45 -32.34 9.04 -15.09
N SER A 46 -31.42 9.24 -14.15
CA SER A 46 -30.02 8.87 -14.29
C SER A 46 -29.35 8.56 -12.95
N ILE A 47 -28.37 7.65 -12.98
CA ILE A 47 -27.44 7.34 -11.89
C ILE A 47 -26.01 7.55 -12.40
N ILE A 48 -25.13 8.04 -11.52
CA ILE A 48 -23.69 8.11 -11.80
C ILE A 48 -23.04 6.84 -11.26
N GLY A 49 -22.29 6.14 -12.11
CA GLY A 49 -21.57 4.92 -11.75
C GLY A 49 -20.06 5.13 -11.68
N GLU A 50 -19.45 4.69 -10.58
CA GLU A 50 -18.00 4.59 -10.46
C GLU A 50 -17.52 3.31 -11.17
N PRO A 51 -16.46 3.33 -11.99
CA PRO A 51 -15.90 2.12 -12.60
C PRO A 51 -15.58 1.04 -11.56
N GLY A 52 -16.08 -0.19 -11.78
CA GLY A 52 -15.97 -1.30 -10.83
C GLY A 52 -16.93 -1.22 -9.63
N GLY A 53 -17.68 -0.13 -9.50
CA GLY A 53 -18.68 0.08 -8.45
C GLY A 53 -19.98 -0.70 -8.69
N LEU A 54 -20.68 -1.01 -7.60
CA LEU A 54 -21.99 -1.66 -7.66
C LEU A 54 -23.07 -0.63 -7.96
N ILE A 55 -23.82 -0.84 -9.05
CA ILE A 55 -25.00 -0.05 -9.40
C ILE A 55 -26.26 -0.77 -8.94
N THR A 56 -27.21 0.02 -8.40
CA THR A 56 -28.53 -0.46 -7.99
C THR A 56 -29.62 0.23 -8.80
N LEU A 57 -30.38 -0.55 -9.55
CA LEU A 57 -31.60 -0.12 -10.26
C LEU A 57 -32.80 -0.44 -9.37
N ASN A 58 -33.62 0.56 -9.02
CA ASN A 58 -34.69 0.39 -8.05
C ASN A 58 -36.05 0.76 -8.64
N GLY A 59 -36.82 -0.29 -8.94
CA GLY A 59 -38.17 -0.24 -9.48
C GLY A 59 -39.26 -0.19 -8.43
N GLY A 60 -38.90 -0.16 -7.13
CA GLY A 60 -39.81 -0.41 -6.01
C GLY A 60 -40.94 0.60 -5.84
N ALA A 61 -40.87 1.76 -6.51
CA ALA A 61 -41.94 2.75 -6.53
C ALA A 61 -43.01 2.48 -7.61
N SER A 62 -42.83 1.42 -8.42
CA SER A 62 -43.82 0.98 -9.41
C SER A 62 -45.13 0.55 -8.75
N THR A 63 -46.26 0.80 -9.40
CA THR A 63 -47.59 0.51 -8.85
C THR A 63 -48.42 -0.37 -9.79
N GLY A 64 -49.44 -1.04 -9.26
CA GLY A 64 -50.33 -1.93 -10.01
C GLY A 64 -50.79 -3.12 -9.16
N SER A 65 -51.77 -3.90 -9.64
CA SER A 65 -52.25 -5.08 -8.93
C SER A 65 -51.34 -6.28 -9.18
N ASN A 66 -50.66 -6.77 -8.13
CA ASN A 66 -49.74 -7.92 -8.17
C ASN A 66 -48.73 -7.84 -9.31
N ILE A 67 -47.91 -6.79 -9.34
CA ILE A 67 -46.96 -6.56 -10.42
C ILE A 67 -45.73 -7.47 -10.33
N THR A 68 -45.23 -7.90 -11.48
CA THR A 68 -43.91 -8.53 -11.67
C THR A 68 -42.95 -7.58 -12.37
N PHE A 69 -41.65 -7.73 -12.13
CA PHE A 69 -40.61 -6.84 -12.64
C PHE A 69 -39.74 -7.54 -13.67
N GLN A 70 -39.29 -6.80 -14.68
CA GLN A 70 -38.28 -7.26 -15.61
C GLN A 70 -37.39 -6.09 -16.05
N TRP A 71 -36.11 -6.18 -15.71
CA TRP A 71 -35.07 -5.26 -16.13
C TRP A 71 -34.38 -5.80 -17.37
N ARG A 72 -34.16 -4.90 -18.33
CA ARG A 72 -33.40 -5.19 -19.55
C ARG A 72 -32.48 -4.03 -19.88
N GLN A 73 -31.24 -4.35 -20.22
CA GLN A 73 -30.36 -3.36 -20.82
C GLN A 73 -30.74 -3.12 -22.29
N ILE A 74 -30.89 -1.85 -22.67
CA ILE A 74 -31.27 -1.42 -24.02
C ILE A 74 -30.02 -1.05 -24.83
N SER A 75 -29.06 -0.38 -24.22
CA SER A 75 -27.89 0.15 -24.91
C SER A 75 -26.65 0.25 -24.02
N GLY A 76 -25.49 0.47 -24.66
CA GLY A 76 -24.19 0.52 -24.01
C GLY A 76 -23.51 -0.84 -23.91
N LEU A 77 -22.40 -0.89 -23.18
CA LEU A 77 -21.64 -2.13 -22.96
C LEU A 77 -22.45 -3.12 -22.13
N THR A 78 -22.60 -4.35 -22.61
CA THR A 78 -23.43 -5.37 -21.96
C THR A 78 -22.91 -5.71 -20.56
N VAL A 79 -23.80 -5.65 -19.57
CA VAL A 79 -23.53 -6.04 -18.19
C VAL A 79 -24.39 -7.24 -17.78
N THR A 80 -23.92 -7.97 -16.77
CA THR A 80 -24.73 -9.03 -16.15
C THR A 80 -25.57 -8.43 -15.03
N LEU A 81 -26.90 -8.49 -15.17
CA LEU A 81 -27.85 -8.04 -14.16
C LEU A 81 -28.16 -9.16 -13.15
N ASN A 82 -27.91 -8.91 -11.87
CA ASN A 82 -28.39 -9.74 -10.77
C ASN A 82 -29.77 -9.25 -10.33
N GLY A 83 -30.71 -10.18 -10.12
CA GLY A 83 -32.08 -9.81 -9.69
C GLY A 83 -32.89 -9.10 -10.78
N ALA A 84 -32.58 -9.33 -12.06
CA ALA A 84 -33.24 -8.67 -13.20
C ALA A 84 -34.77 -8.86 -13.22
N ASN A 85 -35.31 -9.88 -12.59
CA ASN A 85 -36.75 -10.16 -12.48
C ASN A 85 -37.37 -9.68 -11.14
N THR A 86 -36.70 -8.82 -10.40
CA THR A 86 -37.14 -8.32 -9.10
C THR A 86 -37.25 -6.79 -9.10
N ALA A 87 -37.85 -6.23 -8.06
CA ALA A 87 -37.94 -4.77 -7.91
C ALA A 87 -36.57 -4.08 -7.88
N VAL A 88 -35.52 -4.78 -7.44
CA VAL A 88 -34.16 -4.24 -7.33
C VAL A 88 -33.19 -5.11 -8.12
N ALA A 89 -32.61 -4.56 -9.18
CA ALA A 89 -31.56 -5.21 -9.94
C ALA A 89 -30.20 -4.54 -9.68
N THR A 90 -29.12 -5.32 -9.74
CA THR A 90 -27.76 -4.79 -9.57
C THR A 90 -26.81 -5.27 -10.64
N PHE A 91 -25.76 -4.49 -10.90
CA PHE A 91 -24.64 -4.89 -11.75
C PHE A 91 -23.36 -4.14 -11.34
N ILE A 92 -22.20 -4.60 -11.80
CA ILE A 92 -20.93 -3.89 -11.64
C ILE A 92 -20.73 -2.97 -12.84
N PHE A 93 -20.56 -1.66 -12.60
CA PHE A 93 -20.30 -0.70 -13.67
C PHE A 93 -18.98 -1.06 -14.37
N PRO A 94 -18.98 -1.20 -15.71
CA PRO A 94 -17.81 -1.71 -16.40
C PRO A 94 -16.67 -0.69 -16.37
N PHE A 95 -15.44 -1.21 -16.35
CA PHE A 95 -14.22 -0.44 -16.58
C PHE A 95 -13.56 -0.95 -17.85
N VAL A 96 -13.53 -0.12 -18.90
CA VAL A 96 -12.81 -0.42 -20.14
C VAL A 96 -11.71 0.62 -20.32
N PRO A 97 -10.43 0.24 -20.10
CA PRO A 97 -9.32 1.15 -20.28
C PRO A 97 -9.34 1.80 -21.66
N GLY A 98 -9.35 3.12 -21.64
CA GLY A 98 -9.23 3.97 -22.81
C GLY A 98 -10.34 3.97 -23.83
N VAL A 99 -11.54 3.60 -23.39
CA VAL A 99 -12.77 3.86 -24.12
C VAL A 99 -13.69 4.65 -23.20
N ALA A 100 -13.92 5.93 -23.51
CA ALA A 100 -15.02 6.67 -22.91
C ALA A 100 -16.33 5.96 -23.32
N LEU A 101 -16.94 5.20 -22.41
CA LEU A 101 -18.16 4.46 -22.71
C LEU A 101 -19.34 5.09 -21.96
N PRO A 102 -20.26 5.78 -22.68
CA PRO A 102 -20.73 7.07 -22.19
C PRO A 102 -22.03 6.98 -21.40
N VAL A 103 -22.89 6.01 -21.67
CA VAL A 103 -24.20 5.86 -21.02
C VAL A 103 -24.65 4.41 -21.20
N LEU A 104 -25.05 3.73 -20.13
CA LEU A 104 -25.82 2.50 -20.19
C LEU A 104 -27.30 2.85 -20.02
N THR A 105 -28.18 2.31 -20.87
CA THR A 105 -29.63 2.52 -20.72
C THR A 105 -30.30 1.23 -20.31
N PHE A 106 -31.15 1.30 -19.30
CA PHE A 106 -31.95 0.17 -18.82
C PHE A 106 -33.44 0.51 -18.91
N GLU A 107 -34.24 -0.50 -19.21
CA GLU A 107 -35.70 -0.47 -19.18
C GLU A 107 -36.20 -1.37 -18.06
N LEU A 108 -37.08 -0.84 -17.23
CA LEU A 108 -37.94 -1.60 -16.35
C LEU A 108 -39.27 -1.83 -17.04
N THR A 109 -39.67 -3.09 -17.20
CA THR A 109 -41.04 -3.49 -17.54
C THR A 109 -41.73 -4.01 -16.29
N VAL A 110 -42.91 -3.48 -15.96
CA VAL A 110 -43.81 -4.06 -14.95
C VAL A 110 -45.03 -4.66 -15.62
N THR A 111 -45.45 -5.84 -15.17
CA THR A 111 -46.64 -6.55 -15.69
C THR A 111 -47.60 -6.83 -14.56
N ASP A 112 -48.88 -6.48 -14.69
CA ASP A 112 -49.89 -6.77 -13.67
C ASP A 112 -50.53 -8.17 -13.83
N SER A 113 -51.40 -8.55 -12.89
CA SER A 113 -52.10 -9.85 -12.92
C SER A 113 -53.04 -10.05 -14.12
N LEU A 114 -53.35 -8.99 -14.86
CA LEU A 114 -54.17 -9.04 -16.08
C LEU A 114 -53.31 -9.08 -17.35
N GLY A 115 -51.99 -9.11 -17.22
CA GLY A 115 -51.04 -9.13 -18.33
C GLY A 115 -50.82 -7.76 -18.99
N ARG A 116 -51.30 -6.66 -18.39
CA ARG A 116 -51.02 -5.31 -18.87
C ARG A 116 -49.61 -4.91 -18.46
N THR A 117 -48.91 -4.17 -19.32
CA THR A 117 -47.51 -3.78 -19.09
C THR A 117 -47.33 -2.26 -19.08
N ALA A 118 -46.37 -1.79 -18.27
CA ALA A 118 -45.84 -0.43 -18.35
C ALA A 118 -44.32 -0.47 -18.33
N THR A 119 -43.67 0.50 -18.99
CA THR A 119 -42.20 0.60 -19.03
C THR A 119 -41.71 1.95 -18.53
N ASP A 120 -40.51 1.97 -17.98
CA ASP A 120 -39.77 3.18 -17.63
C ASP A 120 -38.27 2.94 -17.83
N THR A 121 -37.50 4.00 -18.08
CA THR A 121 -36.09 3.90 -18.43
C THR A 121 -35.20 4.69 -17.48
N ILE A 122 -33.98 4.19 -17.29
CA ILE A 122 -32.95 4.85 -16.49
C ILE A 122 -31.60 4.79 -17.20
N LEU A 123 -30.88 5.91 -17.13
CA LEU A 123 -29.51 6.04 -17.63
C LEU A 123 -28.50 5.78 -16.51
N VAL A 124 -27.39 5.12 -16.82
CA VAL A 124 -26.23 5.03 -15.92
C VAL A 124 -25.02 5.59 -16.64
N THR A 125 -24.51 6.70 -16.14
CA THR A 125 -23.39 7.44 -16.74
C THR A 125 -22.12 7.27 -15.91
N GLU A 126 -20.97 7.24 -16.56
CA GLU A 126 -19.68 7.16 -15.87
C GLU A 126 -19.41 8.41 -15.02
N GLN A 127 -18.89 8.22 -13.81
CA GLN A 127 -18.33 9.30 -13.01
C GLN A 127 -17.05 9.82 -13.67
N GLN A 128 -17.10 11.05 -14.21
CA GLN A 128 -15.87 11.74 -14.60
C GLN A 128 -15.13 12.20 -13.34
N LEU A 129 -14.09 11.47 -12.97
CA LEU A 129 -13.12 11.97 -12.00
C LEU A 129 -12.29 13.09 -12.64
N PRO A 130 -11.95 14.16 -11.89
CA PRO A 130 -11.01 15.14 -12.39
C PRO A 130 -9.69 14.43 -12.74
N ALA A 131 -9.08 14.81 -13.85
CA ALA A 131 -7.76 14.30 -14.22
C ALA A 131 -6.79 14.55 -13.07
N ALA A 132 -5.96 13.56 -12.75
CA ALA A 132 -4.94 13.75 -11.73
C ALA A 132 -4.02 14.90 -12.16
N PRO A 133 -3.73 15.86 -11.27
CA PRO A 133 -2.86 16.98 -11.61
C PRO A 133 -1.44 16.52 -11.97
N ALA A 134 -0.67 17.38 -12.62
CA ALA A 134 0.77 17.18 -12.76
C ALA A 134 1.43 17.05 -11.38
N LEU A 135 2.41 16.16 -11.23
CA LEU A 135 3.09 15.96 -9.96
C LEU A 135 3.88 17.21 -9.53
N SER A 136 4.29 18.03 -10.50
CA SER A 136 5.00 19.30 -10.28
C SER A 136 4.21 20.33 -9.46
N VAL A 137 2.88 20.20 -9.37
CA VAL A 137 2.02 21.11 -8.59
C VAL A 137 1.63 20.52 -7.23
N ILE A 138 2.15 19.33 -6.90
CA ILE A 138 1.87 18.65 -5.64
C ILE A 138 3.07 18.82 -4.72
N ASP A 139 2.84 19.50 -3.61
CA ASP A 139 3.86 19.70 -2.59
C ASP A 139 4.43 18.36 -2.11
N VAL A 140 5.75 18.31 -1.98
CA VAL A 140 6.46 17.15 -1.43
C VAL A 140 6.12 17.04 0.06
N PRO A 141 5.55 15.92 0.54
CA PRO A 141 5.20 15.76 1.94
C PRO A 141 6.43 15.82 2.86
N GLU A 142 6.33 16.59 3.93
CA GLU A 142 7.41 16.73 4.93
C GLU A 142 6.87 16.61 6.36
N PRO A 143 7.65 16.03 7.30
CA PRO A 143 7.26 16.00 8.70
C PRO A 143 7.07 17.41 9.29
N PRO A 144 5.92 17.73 9.88
CA PRO A 144 5.67 19.05 10.48
C PRO A 144 6.65 19.41 11.60
N ASN A 145 7.19 18.40 12.29
CA ASN A 145 8.17 18.55 13.37
C ASN A 145 9.61 18.24 12.94
N LEU A 146 9.93 18.23 11.64
CA LEU A 146 11.26 17.87 11.13
C LEU A 146 12.40 18.65 11.81
N ALA A 147 12.20 19.95 12.05
CA ALA A 147 13.17 20.84 12.70
C ALA A 147 13.52 20.45 14.15
N THR A 148 12.74 19.56 14.78
CA THR A 148 13.07 18.99 16.10
C THR A 148 14.24 18.01 16.04
N TYR A 149 14.54 17.48 14.85
CA TYR A 149 15.52 16.42 14.62
C TYR A 149 16.61 16.83 13.64
N VAL A 150 16.23 17.51 12.56
CA VAL A 150 17.13 17.90 11.47
C VAL A 150 17.34 19.41 11.51
N ARG A 151 18.58 19.82 11.79
CA ARG A 151 18.99 21.23 11.81
C ARG A 151 19.53 21.74 10.49
N ASN A 152 20.03 20.83 9.64
CA ASN A 152 20.56 21.16 8.32
C ASN A 152 20.09 20.12 7.29
N LYS A 153 18.96 20.42 6.65
CA LYS A 153 18.31 19.53 5.67
C LYS A 153 19.20 19.24 4.44
N PRO A 154 19.88 20.21 3.80
CA PRO A 154 20.81 19.92 2.71
C PRO A 154 21.89 18.88 3.08
N VAL A 155 22.47 18.97 4.27
CA VAL A 155 23.48 17.98 4.73
C VAL A 155 22.84 16.63 5.03
N ALA A 156 21.61 16.59 5.55
CA ALA A 156 20.87 15.35 5.72
C ALA A 156 20.58 14.65 4.38
N ILE A 157 20.29 15.42 3.32
CA ILE A 157 20.13 14.90 1.95
C ILE A 157 21.46 14.34 1.42
N GLN A 158 22.58 15.02 1.66
CA GLN A 158 23.91 14.51 1.30
C GLN A 158 24.22 13.20 2.01
N LEU A 159 23.94 13.12 3.32
CA LEU A 159 24.07 11.89 4.08
C LEU A 159 23.18 10.77 3.50
N GLY A 160 21.92 11.07 3.21
CA GLY A 160 20.96 10.12 2.66
C GLY A 160 21.42 9.55 1.32
N LYS A 161 21.84 10.43 0.40
CA LYS A 161 22.36 10.00 -0.90
C LYS A 161 23.64 9.18 -0.72
N ALA A 162 24.57 9.61 0.13
CA ALA A 162 25.78 8.84 0.38
C ALA A 162 25.46 7.44 0.93
N LEU A 163 24.54 7.30 1.88
CA LEU A 163 24.14 6.00 2.44
C LEU A 163 23.40 5.11 1.42
N PHE A 164 22.50 5.69 0.62
CA PHE A 164 21.71 4.96 -0.37
C PHE A 164 22.59 4.24 -1.40
N TRP A 165 23.69 4.88 -1.79
CA TRP A 165 24.60 4.40 -2.82
C TRP A 165 25.81 3.63 -2.26
N ASP A 166 26.03 3.58 -0.94
CA ASP A 166 27.24 2.96 -0.39
C ASP A 166 27.13 1.44 -0.25
N MET A 167 27.88 0.71 -1.08
CA MET A 167 28.03 -0.74 -1.01
C MET A 167 28.61 -1.23 0.33
N GLN A 168 29.35 -0.37 1.04
CA GLN A 168 29.91 -0.67 2.35
C GLN A 168 28.84 -0.82 3.44
N LEU A 169 27.60 -0.37 3.18
CA LEU A 169 26.48 -0.50 4.11
C LEU A 169 26.08 -1.98 4.30
N GLY A 170 26.16 -2.79 3.25
CA GLY A 170 25.92 -4.23 3.31
C GLY A 170 26.99 -4.96 4.13
N SER A 171 26.63 -6.08 4.77
CA SER A 171 27.60 -6.90 5.49
C SER A 171 28.67 -7.48 4.57
N ASP A 172 28.34 -7.73 3.30
CA ASP A 172 29.25 -8.28 2.29
C ASP A 172 30.10 -7.24 1.57
N GLY A 173 29.95 -5.94 1.89
CA GLY A 173 30.71 -4.86 1.28
C GLY A 173 30.39 -4.59 -0.19
N VAL A 174 29.35 -5.21 -0.75
CA VAL A 174 28.93 -5.04 -2.15
C VAL A 174 27.43 -4.75 -2.31
N THR A 175 26.66 -4.73 -1.22
CA THR A 175 25.21 -4.49 -1.24
C THR A 175 24.87 -3.10 -0.70
N ALA A 176 24.28 -2.26 -1.54
CA ALA A 176 23.71 -0.95 -1.21
C ALA A 176 22.18 -0.96 -1.42
N CYS A 177 21.47 0.10 -1.01
CA CYS A 177 20.09 0.30 -1.42
C CYS A 177 19.99 0.36 -2.97
N ALA A 178 20.93 1.08 -3.58
CA ALA A 178 21.05 1.20 -5.03
C ALA A 178 21.33 -0.14 -5.75
N SER A 179 21.84 -1.18 -5.08
CA SER A 179 22.00 -2.50 -5.73
C SER A 179 20.66 -3.12 -6.15
N CYS A 180 19.58 -2.74 -5.45
CA CYS A 180 18.23 -3.23 -5.67
C CYS A 180 17.29 -2.16 -6.27
N HIS A 181 17.67 -0.88 -6.17
CA HIS A 181 16.86 0.27 -6.58
C HIS A 181 17.65 1.18 -7.54
N TYR A 182 18.10 0.64 -8.67
CA TYR A 182 18.98 1.34 -9.61
C TYR A 182 18.22 1.92 -10.81
N ALA A 183 17.79 1.07 -11.73
CA ALA A 183 17.17 1.49 -12.98
C ALA A 183 15.71 1.85 -12.74
N ALA A 184 15.37 3.14 -12.90
CA ALA A 184 14.07 3.69 -12.51
C ALA A 184 13.67 3.34 -11.05
N GLY A 185 14.66 3.19 -10.17
CA GLY A 185 14.46 2.82 -8.77
C GLY A 185 14.10 1.34 -8.52
N THR A 186 14.28 0.46 -9.50
CA THR A 186 13.95 -0.98 -9.42
C THR A 186 15.16 -1.88 -9.67
N ASP A 187 15.01 -3.18 -9.36
CA ASP A 187 16.04 -4.19 -9.58
C ASP A 187 15.99 -4.65 -11.05
N ASN A 188 17.05 -4.35 -11.81
CA ASN A 188 17.18 -4.72 -13.22
C ASN A 188 18.07 -5.95 -13.44
N ARG A 189 18.53 -6.59 -12.37
CA ARG A 189 19.35 -7.80 -12.47
C ARG A 189 18.45 -8.95 -12.92
N VAL A 190 19.04 -9.91 -13.63
CA VAL A 190 18.31 -11.08 -14.18
C VAL A 190 18.84 -12.41 -13.66
N THR A 191 20.02 -12.40 -13.03
CA THR A 191 20.63 -13.58 -12.41
C THR A 191 20.37 -13.60 -10.92
N ASN A 192 20.06 -14.79 -10.39
CA ASN A 192 19.74 -15.04 -8.98
C ASN A 192 18.55 -14.20 -8.49
N GLN A 193 17.46 -14.13 -9.26
CA GLN A 193 16.29 -13.29 -8.93
C GLN A 193 15.05 -14.07 -8.52
N ILE A 194 15.12 -15.41 -8.44
CA ILE A 194 13.96 -16.24 -8.12
C ILE A 194 13.97 -16.62 -6.65
N ASN A 195 12.82 -16.43 -6.02
CA ASN A 195 12.46 -17.04 -4.74
C ASN A 195 11.47 -18.19 -5.04
N PRO A 196 11.62 -19.36 -4.41
CA PRO A 196 10.85 -20.58 -4.74
C PRO A 196 9.41 -20.56 -4.20
N GLY A 197 8.90 -19.37 -3.88
CA GLY A 197 7.52 -19.20 -3.46
C GLY A 197 7.13 -19.93 -2.16
N PRO A 198 5.82 -19.99 -1.88
CA PRO A 198 5.28 -20.66 -0.70
C PRO A 198 5.53 -22.18 -0.65
N ASN A 199 5.66 -22.88 -1.78
CA ASN A 199 5.89 -24.33 -1.80
C ASN A 199 7.36 -24.72 -1.54
N GLY A 200 8.31 -23.77 -1.65
CA GLY A 200 9.73 -23.98 -1.41
C GLY A 200 10.46 -24.73 -2.54
N VAL A 201 9.87 -24.82 -3.72
CA VAL A 201 10.41 -25.48 -4.92
C VAL A 201 10.62 -24.45 -6.02
N PHE A 202 11.78 -24.48 -6.68
CA PHE A 202 12.03 -23.63 -7.84
C PHE A 202 11.38 -24.23 -9.10
N ASP A 203 10.31 -23.62 -9.57
CA ASP A 203 9.57 -24.05 -10.76
C ASP A 203 10.20 -23.54 -12.08
N THR A 204 10.91 -22.41 -12.02
CA THR A 204 11.52 -21.72 -13.17
C THR A 204 13.00 -22.03 -13.30
N VAL A 205 13.86 -21.13 -12.80
CA VAL A 205 15.30 -21.28 -12.69
C VAL A 205 15.66 -21.39 -11.22
N GLY A 206 16.57 -22.30 -10.90
CA GLY A 206 17.07 -22.48 -9.54
C GLY A 206 17.98 -21.34 -9.05
N PRO A 207 18.56 -21.48 -7.84
CA PRO A 207 19.53 -20.54 -7.32
C PRO A 207 20.68 -20.29 -8.30
N ASN A 208 21.16 -19.03 -8.39
CA ASN A 208 22.13 -18.57 -9.39
C ASN A 208 21.69 -18.67 -10.87
N GLY A 209 20.44 -19.04 -11.14
CA GLY A 209 19.88 -19.09 -12.49
C GLY A 209 19.61 -17.70 -13.09
N THR A 210 19.57 -17.63 -14.42
CA THR A 210 19.30 -16.40 -15.18
C THR A 210 17.92 -16.44 -15.82
N LEU A 211 17.09 -15.43 -15.54
CA LEU A 211 15.79 -15.25 -16.15
C LEU A 211 15.90 -14.91 -17.64
N SER A 212 14.92 -15.38 -18.42
CA SER A 212 14.77 -15.06 -19.84
C SER A 212 13.30 -14.74 -20.16
N PRO A 213 12.98 -14.18 -21.35
CA PRO A 213 11.59 -14.00 -21.76
C PRO A 213 10.76 -15.29 -21.70
N ALA A 214 11.38 -16.46 -21.92
CA ALA A 214 10.70 -17.76 -21.85
C ALA A 214 10.31 -18.18 -20.42
N SER A 215 10.91 -17.56 -19.40
CA SER A 215 10.54 -17.73 -18.00
C SER A 215 9.15 -17.14 -17.68
N PHE A 216 8.60 -16.31 -18.56
CA PHE A 216 7.32 -15.62 -18.35
C PHE A 216 6.23 -16.10 -19.32
N PRO A 217 4.94 -15.86 -19.00
CA PRO A 217 4.43 -15.43 -17.69
C PRO A 217 4.38 -16.61 -16.69
N PHE A 218 4.49 -16.33 -15.39
CA PHE A 218 4.39 -17.37 -14.36
C PHE A 218 2.99 -17.97 -14.30
N HIS A 219 1.96 -17.17 -14.60
CA HIS A 219 0.61 -17.64 -14.83
C HIS A 219 0.26 -17.46 -16.30
N LEU A 220 0.14 -18.58 -17.03
CA LEU A 220 -0.19 -18.62 -18.44
C LEU A 220 -1.58 -19.23 -18.60
N VAL A 221 -2.47 -18.47 -19.24
CA VAL A 221 -3.80 -18.93 -19.65
C VAL A 221 -3.85 -19.08 -21.17
N ASP A 222 -4.70 -19.96 -21.65
CA ASP A 222 -5.07 -20.04 -23.06
C ASP A 222 -5.71 -18.71 -23.47
N PRO A 223 -5.14 -17.98 -24.46
CA PRO A 223 -5.73 -16.73 -24.94
C PRO A 223 -7.07 -16.93 -25.67
N ALA A 224 -7.48 -18.17 -25.95
CA ALA A 224 -8.83 -18.48 -26.40
C ALA A 224 -9.86 -18.23 -25.29
N VAL A 225 -11.15 -18.18 -25.67
CA VAL A 225 -12.31 -17.81 -24.81
C VAL A 225 -12.47 -18.69 -23.56
N THR A 226 -11.73 -19.79 -23.43
CA THR A 226 -11.85 -20.76 -22.34
C THR A 226 -11.15 -20.33 -21.05
N SER A 227 -10.22 -19.36 -21.09
CA SER A 227 -9.40 -18.95 -19.94
C SER A 227 -8.74 -20.12 -19.20
N GLN A 228 -8.44 -21.22 -19.91
CA GLN A 228 -7.87 -22.41 -19.32
C GLN A 228 -6.44 -22.12 -18.84
N VAL A 229 -6.11 -22.47 -17.59
CA VAL A 229 -4.74 -22.35 -17.07
C VAL A 229 -3.84 -23.40 -17.72
N LEU A 230 -2.85 -22.95 -18.49
CA LEU A 230 -1.85 -23.79 -19.15
C LEU A 230 -0.63 -24.03 -18.26
N ARG A 231 -0.30 -23.05 -17.41
CA ARG A 231 0.84 -23.08 -16.49
C ARG A 231 0.58 -22.13 -15.33
N SER A 232 0.94 -22.54 -14.12
CA SER A 232 0.96 -21.66 -12.96
C SER A 232 2.13 -22.06 -12.07
N TRP A 233 3.09 -21.16 -11.94
CA TRP A 233 4.24 -21.27 -11.04
C TRP A 233 4.05 -20.31 -9.88
N ASP A 234 4.43 -20.72 -8.67
CA ASP A 234 4.38 -19.88 -7.47
C ASP A 234 5.72 -19.19 -7.15
N ASP A 235 6.74 -19.44 -7.97
CA ASP A 235 7.99 -18.68 -8.01
C ASP A 235 7.73 -17.17 -8.01
N ILE A 236 8.59 -16.44 -7.33
CA ILE A 236 8.51 -14.98 -7.21
C ILE A 236 9.79 -14.38 -7.77
N VAL A 237 9.65 -13.41 -8.69
CA VAL A 237 10.78 -12.53 -9.06
C VAL A 237 10.99 -11.57 -7.89
N GLY A 238 11.97 -11.90 -7.07
CA GLY A 238 12.41 -11.10 -5.94
C GLY A 238 13.63 -10.27 -6.29
N THR A 239 14.42 -9.99 -5.27
CA THR A 239 15.65 -9.21 -5.34
C THR A 239 16.73 -9.97 -4.59
N GLN A 240 17.90 -10.15 -5.21
CA GLN A 240 19.02 -10.80 -4.52
C GLN A 240 19.63 -9.87 -3.47
N GLY A 241 19.75 -10.38 -2.25
CA GLY A 241 20.46 -9.77 -1.14
C GLY A 241 21.73 -10.55 -0.79
N VAL A 242 22.12 -10.58 0.48
CA VAL A 242 23.38 -11.21 0.91
C VAL A 242 23.32 -12.73 0.91
N GLN A 243 24.49 -13.36 0.83
CA GLN A 243 24.62 -14.79 1.15
C GLN A 243 24.32 -15.01 2.63
N ARG A 244 23.76 -16.18 2.96
CA ARG A 244 23.41 -16.52 4.33
C ARG A 244 24.65 -16.70 5.21
N ALA A 245 24.73 -15.91 6.28
CA ALA A 245 25.68 -16.06 7.37
C ALA A 245 25.13 -15.40 8.66
N ASP A 246 25.69 -15.79 9.81
CA ASP A 246 25.53 -15.06 11.05
C ASP A 246 26.61 -13.97 11.17
N PHE A 247 26.28 -12.87 11.85
CA PHE A 247 27.18 -11.74 12.04
C PHE A 247 28.26 -12.08 13.09
N GLY A 248 29.52 -12.03 12.69
CA GLY A 248 30.70 -12.32 13.52
C GLY A 248 31.34 -11.09 14.18
N GLY A 249 30.93 -9.87 13.82
CA GLY A 249 31.48 -8.63 14.37
C GLY A 249 31.79 -7.58 13.30
N ILE A 250 32.26 -6.40 13.73
CA ILE A 250 32.79 -5.38 12.81
C ILE A 250 34.29 -5.62 12.64
N ASN A 251 34.74 -5.67 11.38
CA ASN A 251 36.15 -5.60 11.03
C ASN A 251 36.56 -4.12 10.94
N PRO A 252 37.37 -3.58 11.86
CA PRO A 252 37.66 -2.15 11.89
C PRO A 252 38.29 -1.65 10.58
N GLY A 253 37.72 -0.59 10.01
CA GLY A 253 38.19 0.03 8.77
C GLY A 253 37.98 -0.82 7.51
N GLN A 254 37.20 -1.89 7.57
CA GLN A 254 36.91 -2.75 6.42
C GLN A 254 35.44 -2.62 5.97
N PRO A 255 35.18 -2.73 4.65
CA PRO A 255 33.83 -2.66 4.11
C PRO A 255 33.01 -3.93 4.34
N VAL A 256 33.66 -5.05 4.66
CA VAL A 256 33.01 -6.34 4.93
C VAL A 256 32.97 -6.58 6.44
N ASP A 257 31.81 -6.97 6.96
CA ASP A 257 31.66 -7.39 8.35
C ASP A 257 32.45 -8.69 8.60
N GLY A 258 32.57 -9.16 9.85
CA GLY A 258 33.02 -10.52 10.12
C GLY A 258 31.89 -11.52 9.86
N ASP A 259 32.12 -12.58 9.09
CA ASP A 259 31.12 -13.62 8.83
C ASP A 259 31.31 -14.87 9.69
N LEU A 260 30.19 -15.50 9.99
CA LEU A 260 30.10 -16.89 10.42
C LEU A 260 29.20 -17.62 9.40
N PRO A 261 29.76 -18.19 8.33
CA PRO A 261 28.96 -18.82 7.27
C PRO A 261 28.00 -19.89 7.80
N VAL A 262 26.75 -19.85 7.34
CA VAL A 262 25.71 -20.83 7.68
C VAL A 262 25.19 -21.44 6.40
N ALA A 263 25.22 -22.78 6.30
CA ALA A 263 24.70 -23.47 5.12
C ALA A 263 23.25 -23.05 4.83
N ASP A 264 22.99 -22.66 3.59
CA ASP A 264 21.65 -22.31 3.11
C ASP A 264 21.00 -23.56 2.49
N PRO A 265 19.85 -24.04 3.00
CA PRO A 265 19.16 -25.19 2.43
C PRO A 265 18.34 -24.86 1.18
N VAL A 266 18.14 -23.57 0.86
CA VAL A 266 17.32 -23.11 -0.27
C VAL A 266 18.19 -22.47 -1.34
N PHE A 267 19.02 -21.51 -0.95
CA PHE A 267 19.85 -20.73 -1.87
C PHE A 267 21.27 -21.29 -1.91
N HIS A 268 21.43 -22.44 -2.56
CA HIS A 268 22.74 -23.06 -2.76
C HIS A 268 22.86 -23.80 -4.10
N VAL A 269 24.08 -23.99 -4.57
CA VAL A 269 24.42 -24.85 -5.70
C VAL A 269 25.57 -25.75 -5.27
N ASN A 270 25.38 -27.08 -5.35
CA ASN A 270 26.38 -28.08 -4.95
C ASN A 270 26.98 -27.85 -3.54
N GLY A 271 26.13 -27.47 -2.58
CA GLY A 271 26.52 -27.18 -1.20
C GLY A 271 27.22 -25.83 -0.98
N VAL A 272 27.37 -24.99 -2.02
CA VAL A 272 27.90 -23.63 -1.91
C VAL A 272 26.74 -22.64 -1.89
N ASN A 273 26.68 -21.80 -0.86
CA ASN A 273 25.66 -20.76 -0.74
C ASN A 273 25.68 -19.83 -1.96
N THR A 274 24.50 -19.55 -2.49
CA THR A 274 24.25 -18.43 -3.41
C THR A 274 23.64 -17.28 -2.63
N ARG A 275 23.40 -16.14 -3.29
CA ARG A 275 22.70 -15.01 -2.67
C ARG A 275 21.25 -15.38 -2.36
N GLN A 276 20.75 -14.99 -1.19
CA GLN A 276 19.35 -15.14 -0.85
C GLN A 276 18.49 -14.20 -1.70
N VAL A 277 17.25 -14.58 -1.96
CA VAL A 277 16.30 -13.78 -2.77
C VAL A 277 15.05 -13.48 -1.96
N THR A 278 14.64 -12.20 -1.94
CA THR A 278 13.42 -11.76 -1.24
C THR A 278 12.17 -12.41 -1.81
N ALA A 279 11.14 -12.62 -0.98
CA ALA A 279 9.85 -13.17 -1.41
C ALA A 279 8.92 -12.12 -2.07
N ARG A 280 9.45 -10.95 -2.44
CA ARG A 280 8.73 -9.87 -3.12
C ARG A 280 9.72 -9.06 -3.96
N SER A 281 9.24 -8.56 -5.11
CA SER A 281 10.01 -7.64 -5.95
C SER A 281 10.25 -6.30 -5.22
N ALA A 282 11.43 -5.71 -5.44
CA ALA A 282 11.74 -4.35 -5.02
C ALA A 282 10.94 -3.32 -5.84
N PRO A 283 10.02 -2.54 -5.23
CA PRO A 283 9.27 -1.51 -5.93
C PRO A 283 10.18 -0.32 -6.30
N SER A 284 9.70 0.56 -7.18
CA SER A 284 10.41 1.81 -7.47
C SER A 284 10.46 2.71 -6.23
N VAL A 285 11.62 3.35 -6.01
CA VAL A 285 11.78 4.43 -5.02
C VAL A 285 11.37 5.81 -5.58
N ILE A 286 11.16 5.93 -6.89
CA ILE A 286 10.74 7.17 -7.54
C ILE A 286 9.30 7.48 -7.12
N ASN A 287 9.04 8.72 -6.72
CA ASN A 287 7.76 9.21 -6.17
C ASN A 287 7.31 8.52 -4.86
N ALA A 288 8.13 7.66 -4.25
CA ALA A 288 7.73 6.90 -3.07
C ALA A 288 7.48 7.78 -1.83
N ILE A 289 7.91 9.05 -1.86
CA ILE A 289 7.63 10.05 -0.83
C ILE A 289 6.13 10.34 -0.67
N TYR A 290 5.34 10.14 -1.73
CA TYR A 290 3.89 10.33 -1.70
C TYR A 290 3.14 9.13 -1.10
N ASN A 291 3.83 8.02 -0.80
CA ASN A 291 3.19 6.85 -0.18
C ASN A 291 2.84 7.12 1.29
N LEU A 292 1.56 6.94 1.64
CA LEU A 292 1.12 7.00 3.04
C LEU A 292 1.82 5.92 3.90
N ARG A 293 2.00 4.72 3.34
CA ARG A 293 2.75 3.62 3.95
C ARG A 293 3.57 2.90 2.89
N ASN A 294 4.72 2.38 3.29
CA ASN A 294 5.66 1.69 2.40
C ASN A 294 5.74 0.19 2.70
N PHE A 295 6.43 -0.53 1.81
CA PHE A 295 6.34 -1.98 1.58
C PHE A 295 4.98 -2.44 1.03
N TRP A 296 4.99 -3.55 0.30
CA TRP A 296 3.78 -4.16 -0.28
C TRP A 296 2.67 -4.50 0.72
N ASP A 297 3.01 -4.73 1.99
CA ASP A 297 2.05 -5.01 3.07
C ASP A 297 1.76 -3.79 3.96
N GLY A 298 2.29 -2.61 3.59
CA GLY A 298 2.09 -1.38 4.34
C GLY A 298 2.65 -1.41 5.77
N ARG A 299 3.62 -2.28 6.07
CA ARG A 299 4.18 -2.37 7.43
C ARG A 299 5.06 -1.18 7.81
N ALA A 300 5.66 -0.48 6.84
CA ALA A 300 6.39 0.75 7.10
C ALA A 300 5.40 1.88 7.35
N ASN A 301 5.35 2.31 8.59
CA ASN A 301 4.30 3.16 9.13
C ASN A 301 4.51 4.63 8.73
N PHE A 302 3.40 5.33 8.46
CA PHE A 302 3.36 6.78 8.28
C PHE A 302 4.05 7.56 9.40
N VAL A 303 3.93 7.07 10.64
CA VAL A 303 4.59 7.65 11.82
C VAL A 303 5.87 6.89 12.10
N PHE A 304 7.02 7.51 11.86
CA PHE A 304 8.32 6.94 12.21
C PHE A 304 8.61 7.14 13.70
N ASN A 305 9.09 6.08 14.35
CA ASN A 305 9.40 6.05 15.79
C ASN A 305 10.90 6.15 16.10
N GLY A 306 11.74 6.38 15.09
CA GLY A 306 13.20 6.50 15.23
C GLY A 306 13.97 5.18 15.21
N VAL A 307 13.30 4.03 15.30
CA VAL A 307 13.98 2.74 15.57
C VAL A 307 13.57 1.63 14.58
N THR A 308 12.27 1.51 14.30
CA THR A 308 11.72 0.36 13.56
C THR A 308 10.74 0.80 12.46
N PRO A 309 10.44 -0.08 11.49
CA PRO A 309 9.43 0.22 10.48
C PRO A 309 7.99 0.36 11.01
N PHE A 310 7.69 -0.18 12.20
CA PHE A 310 6.31 -0.42 12.63
C PHE A 310 5.62 0.81 13.24
N GLY A 311 6.36 1.90 13.47
CA GLY A 311 5.85 3.12 14.08
C GLY A 311 5.24 2.86 15.46
N ASN A 312 4.05 3.41 15.70
CA ASN A 312 3.35 3.30 16.99
C ASN A 312 2.97 1.86 17.40
N ARG A 313 3.08 0.87 16.50
CA ARG A 313 2.84 -0.55 16.82
C ARG A 313 3.97 -1.16 17.65
N ASP A 314 5.18 -0.59 17.56
CA ASP A 314 6.27 -0.94 18.46
C ASP A 314 6.23 -0.01 19.69
N ALA A 315 5.61 -0.50 20.76
CA ALA A 315 5.56 0.20 22.04
C ALA A 315 6.93 0.23 22.77
N GLY A 316 7.89 -0.58 22.35
CA GLY A 316 9.24 -0.64 22.91
C GLY A 316 10.20 0.40 22.32
N ALA A 317 9.94 0.89 21.09
CA ALA A 317 10.83 1.81 20.40
C ALA A 317 11.11 3.11 21.17
N ARG A 318 12.39 3.32 21.52
CA ARG A 318 12.89 4.54 22.16
C ARG A 318 14.19 4.97 21.51
N ILE A 319 14.36 6.29 21.40
CA ILE A 319 15.65 6.91 21.12
C ILE A 319 16.23 7.45 22.44
N TRP A 320 17.53 7.73 22.47
CA TRP A 320 18.18 8.38 23.61
C TRP A 320 18.36 9.87 23.33
N ALA A 321 18.16 10.71 24.33
CA ALA A 321 18.34 12.15 24.19
C ALA A 321 18.99 12.76 25.43
N VAL A 322 19.85 13.75 25.18
CA VAL A 322 20.42 14.61 26.21
C VAL A 322 19.33 15.54 26.73
N GLN A 323 19.13 15.49 28.04
CA GLN A 323 18.17 16.32 28.77
C GLN A 323 18.81 17.68 29.14
N PRO A 324 18.01 18.69 29.53
CA PRO A 324 18.54 20.01 29.92
C PRO A 324 19.59 19.95 31.05
N ASP A 325 19.50 18.96 31.93
CA ASP A 325 20.46 18.70 33.02
C ASP A 325 21.70 17.90 32.60
N GLN A 326 21.88 17.67 31.28
CA GLN A 326 22.95 16.88 30.67
C GLN A 326 22.87 15.36 30.91
N SER A 327 21.82 14.87 31.58
CA SER A 327 21.57 13.43 31.70
C SER A 327 21.10 12.83 30.37
N LEU A 328 21.27 11.51 30.20
CA LEU A 328 20.69 10.76 29.09
C LEU A 328 19.41 10.07 29.53
N ALA A 329 18.34 10.28 28.76
CA ALA A 329 17.06 9.61 28.98
C ALA A 329 16.51 9.04 27.67
N GLN A 330 15.68 8.01 27.81
CA GLN A 330 14.94 7.43 26.69
C GLN A 330 13.67 8.23 26.41
N GLU A 331 13.44 8.55 25.13
CA GLU A 331 12.25 9.26 24.67
C GLU A 331 11.47 8.42 23.65
N ARG A 332 10.14 8.47 23.72
CA ARG A 332 9.30 8.09 22.59
C ARG A 332 9.20 9.29 21.66
N ILE A 333 9.44 9.05 20.38
CA ILE A 333 9.26 10.07 19.34
C ILE A 333 8.20 9.63 18.34
N GLN A 334 7.58 10.61 17.68
CA GLN A 334 6.65 10.40 16.59
C GLN A 334 6.94 11.43 15.51
N ILE A 335 7.29 10.95 14.33
CA ILE A 335 7.56 11.79 13.16
C ILE A 335 6.53 11.40 12.11
N GLU A 336 5.53 12.24 11.89
CA GLU A 336 4.50 12.04 10.86
C GLU A 336 5.06 12.32 9.47
N TYR A 337 4.36 11.86 8.41
CA TYR A 337 4.84 11.95 7.02
C TYR A 337 6.23 11.33 6.85
N ALA A 338 6.48 10.24 7.58
CA ALA A 338 7.79 9.60 7.64
C ALA A 338 7.78 8.11 7.29
N SER A 339 6.91 7.71 6.36
CA SER A 339 6.79 6.33 5.90
C SER A 339 8.06 5.79 5.25
N LEU A 340 8.84 6.64 4.57
CA LEU A 340 10.14 6.27 3.99
C LEU A 340 11.21 6.10 5.07
N ALA A 341 11.24 6.95 6.10
CA ALA A 341 12.16 6.76 7.22
C ALA A 341 11.87 5.44 7.97
N SER A 342 10.59 5.11 8.15
CA SER A 342 10.15 3.80 8.64
C SER A 342 10.59 2.66 7.72
N GLN A 343 10.48 2.82 6.40
CA GLN A 343 10.89 1.79 5.43
C GLN A 343 12.40 1.56 5.46
N ALA A 344 13.19 2.63 5.47
CA ALA A 344 14.64 2.61 5.34
C ALA A 344 15.30 1.77 6.44
N VAL A 345 14.75 1.78 7.66
CA VAL A 345 15.30 1.01 8.78
C VAL A 345 15.02 -0.50 8.72
N GLY A 346 14.26 -0.97 7.72
CA GLY A 346 13.99 -2.39 7.52
C GLY A 346 15.15 -3.15 6.84
N PRO A 347 15.51 -2.81 5.59
CA PRO A 347 16.47 -3.58 4.81
C PRO A 347 17.90 -3.56 5.39
N ALA A 348 18.30 -2.46 6.02
CA ALA A 348 19.67 -2.24 6.46
C ALA A 348 20.21 -3.31 7.44
N ASN A 349 19.35 -3.95 8.23
CA ASN A 349 19.72 -5.07 9.11
C ASN A 349 18.94 -6.37 8.82
N SER A 350 18.33 -6.46 7.63
CA SER A 350 17.65 -7.67 7.18
C SER A 350 18.66 -8.75 6.79
N ALA A 351 18.49 -9.94 7.38
CA ALA A 351 19.35 -11.12 7.17
C ALA A 351 19.31 -11.67 5.73
N ILE A 352 18.30 -11.26 4.95
CA ILE A 352 18.12 -11.64 3.56
C ILE A 352 18.65 -10.55 2.64
N GLU A 353 18.38 -9.28 2.96
CA GLU A 353 18.62 -8.16 2.05
C GLU A 353 20.07 -7.65 2.14
N MET A 354 20.46 -7.04 3.26
CA MET A 354 21.72 -6.28 3.33
C MET A 354 22.69 -6.74 4.43
N ALA A 355 22.22 -7.46 5.44
CA ALA A 355 23.04 -7.77 6.60
C ALA A 355 23.14 -9.27 6.86
N TRP A 356 24.21 -9.69 7.54
CA TRP A 356 24.21 -11.00 8.19
C TRP A 356 23.40 -10.97 9.47
N ARG A 357 22.87 -12.13 9.85
CA ARG A 357 21.91 -12.26 10.95
C ARG A 357 22.57 -11.86 12.27
N GLY A 358 21.93 -10.92 12.98
CA GLY A 358 22.37 -10.44 14.30
C GLY A 358 23.02 -9.06 14.32
N ARG A 359 23.25 -8.42 13.16
CA ARG A 359 23.73 -7.04 13.12
C ARG A 359 22.67 -6.05 13.62
N SER A 360 23.10 -5.02 14.34
CA SER A 360 22.26 -3.94 14.88
C SER A 360 22.63 -2.57 14.30
N PHE A 361 21.75 -1.58 14.43
CA PHE A 361 22.02 -0.20 13.98
C PHE A 361 23.22 0.44 14.67
N PRO A 362 23.43 0.31 16.00
CA PRO A 362 24.62 0.84 16.64
C PRO A 362 25.93 0.23 16.13
N LEU A 363 25.94 -1.07 15.79
CA LEU A 363 27.09 -1.73 15.17
C LEU A 363 27.29 -1.27 13.70
N LEU A 364 26.21 -1.07 12.95
CA LEU A 364 26.27 -0.47 11.62
C LEU A 364 26.85 0.95 11.68
N ALA A 365 26.45 1.75 12.66
CA ALA A 365 26.99 3.09 12.88
C ALA A 365 28.50 3.04 13.13
N ARG A 366 28.94 2.16 14.05
CA ARG A 366 30.35 1.93 14.35
C ARG A 366 31.16 1.61 13.11
N LYS A 367 30.64 0.74 12.25
CA LYS A 367 31.24 0.45 10.94
C LYS A 367 31.35 1.70 10.10
N MET A 368 30.23 2.35 9.80
CA MET A 368 30.18 3.46 8.86
C MET A 368 31.01 4.66 9.33
N TYR A 369 31.07 4.95 10.63
CA TYR A 369 31.91 6.02 11.16
C TYR A 369 33.42 5.72 11.08
N GLY A 370 33.80 4.45 10.95
CA GLY A 370 35.17 4.02 10.70
C GLY A 370 35.57 3.98 9.22
N LEU A 371 34.65 4.28 8.29
CA LEU A 371 34.87 4.20 6.86
C LEU A 371 34.81 5.56 6.17
N SER A 372 35.53 5.68 5.06
CA SER A 372 35.34 6.78 4.13
C SER A 372 34.03 6.58 3.35
N PRO A 373 33.12 7.57 3.31
CA PRO A 373 31.89 7.48 2.54
C PRO A 373 32.16 7.21 1.07
N LEU A 374 31.41 6.27 0.53
CA LEU A 374 31.45 5.88 -0.88
C LEU A 374 32.83 5.41 -1.39
N ALA A 375 33.70 4.86 -0.51
CA ALA A 375 35.09 4.54 -0.85
C ALA A 375 35.26 3.50 -1.99
N LEU A 376 34.21 2.74 -2.31
CA LEU A 376 34.21 1.73 -3.36
C LEU A 376 33.69 2.23 -4.72
N GLN A 377 33.26 3.48 -4.81
CA GLN A 377 32.71 4.07 -6.04
C GLN A 377 33.23 5.48 -6.29
N GLN A 378 33.21 5.90 -7.56
CA GLN A 378 33.51 7.26 -7.95
C GLN A 378 32.27 8.14 -7.77
N VAL A 379 32.51 9.39 -7.37
CA VAL A 379 31.46 10.42 -7.26
C VAL A 379 31.80 11.52 -8.25
N ASP A 380 30.89 11.79 -9.17
CA ASP A 380 31.10 12.83 -10.17
C ASP A 380 31.14 14.21 -9.49
N ALA A 381 32.13 15.04 -9.83
CA ALA A 381 32.29 16.37 -9.26
C ALA A 381 31.12 17.32 -9.60
N THR A 382 30.34 16.99 -10.64
CA THR A 382 29.13 17.72 -11.06
C THR A 382 27.84 17.11 -10.50
N ASP A 383 27.93 16.07 -9.67
CA ASP A 383 26.75 15.51 -8.99
C ASP A 383 26.03 16.61 -8.19
N SER A 384 24.72 16.74 -8.41
CA SER A 384 23.90 17.84 -7.87
C SER A 384 23.82 17.91 -6.34
N VAL A 385 24.19 16.83 -5.64
CA VAL A 385 24.10 16.74 -4.18
C VAL A 385 25.48 16.50 -3.56
N LEU A 386 26.24 15.55 -4.11
CA LEU A 386 27.51 15.08 -3.58
C LEU A 386 28.74 15.68 -4.28
N GLY A 387 28.58 16.35 -5.42
CA GLY A 387 29.68 16.94 -6.19
C GLY A 387 30.61 17.82 -5.34
N PRO A 388 30.09 18.72 -4.49
CA PRO A 388 30.91 19.53 -3.59
C PRO A 388 31.72 18.73 -2.55
N LEU A 389 31.35 17.48 -2.30
CA LEU A 389 32.01 16.58 -1.34
C LEU A 389 32.86 15.51 -2.04
N ALA A 390 32.82 15.41 -3.37
CA ALA A 390 33.54 14.40 -4.13
C ALA A 390 35.05 14.47 -3.86
N SER A 391 35.68 13.31 -3.66
CA SER A 391 37.12 13.23 -3.48
C SER A 391 37.84 13.69 -4.76
N PRO A 392 38.68 14.74 -4.73
CA PRO A 392 39.28 15.31 -5.94
C PRO A 392 40.29 14.37 -6.63
N ASN A 393 40.80 13.35 -5.93
CA ASN A 393 41.87 12.47 -6.41
C ASN A 393 41.59 10.98 -6.16
N GLY A 394 40.32 10.55 -6.14
CA GLY A 394 40.02 9.13 -5.89
C GLY A 394 38.54 8.80 -5.84
N THR A 395 38.23 7.68 -5.22
CA THR A 395 36.87 7.25 -4.90
C THR A 395 36.35 7.94 -3.63
N GLY A 396 35.03 7.93 -3.47
CA GLY A 396 34.37 8.40 -2.26
C GLY A 396 34.28 9.91 -2.07
N LEU A 397 34.00 10.30 -0.83
CA LEU A 397 33.81 11.68 -0.42
C LEU A 397 34.92 12.16 0.51
N ASN A 398 35.28 13.45 0.42
CA ASN A 398 36.23 14.13 1.30
C ASN A 398 35.54 14.66 2.59
N ILE A 399 34.76 13.81 3.24
CA ILE A 399 34.06 14.07 4.52
C ILE A 399 33.79 12.74 5.21
N SER A 400 33.61 12.72 6.54
CA SER A 400 33.21 11.50 7.27
C SER A 400 31.70 11.40 7.46
N TYR A 401 31.17 10.18 7.62
CA TYR A 401 29.77 9.98 8.01
C TYR A 401 29.43 10.62 9.36
N LEU A 402 30.36 10.57 10.33
CA LEU A 402 30.17 11.21 11.63
C LEU A 402 29.99 12.73 11.49
N THR A 403 30.83 13.37 10.67
CA THR A 403 30.73 14.81 10.39
C THR A 403 29.40 15.16 9.73
N LEU A 404 28.95 14.36 8.75
CA LEU A 404 27.65 14.56 8.11
C LEU A 404 26.49 14.44 9.11
N VAL A 405 26.50 13.43 9.97
CA VAL A 405 25.48 13.25 11.03
C VAL A 405 25.48 14.44 11.99
N GLN A 406 26.64 14.81 12.53
CA GLN A 406 26.76 15.92 13.48
C GLN A 406 26.33 17.26 12.86
N ALA A 407 26.60 17.49 11.58
CA ALA A 407 26.18 18.68 10.87
C ALA A 407 24.65 18.69 10.58
N ALA A 408 24.08 17.55 10.21
CA ALA A 408 22.69 17.41 9.81
C ALA A 408 21.68 17.45 10.97
N PHE A 409 22.00 16.85 12.12
CA PHE A 409 21.02 16.57 13.18
C PHE A 409 21.24 17.37 14.46
N GLU A 410 20.16 17.55 15.23
CA GLU A 410 20.15 18.26 16.50
C GLU A 410 21.11 17.62 17.53
N PRO A 411 22.01 18.41 18.18
CA PRO A 411 23.04 17.89 19.10
C PRO A 411 22.52 17.02 20.22
N ARG A 412 21.31 17.27 20.72
CA ARG A 412 20.71 16.47 21.80
C ARG A 412 20.59 14.98 21.50
N PHE A 413 20.72 14.56 20.24
CA PHE A 413 20.66 13.16 19.83
C PHE A 413 22.02 12.52 19.57
N TRP A 414 23.14 13.25 19.65
CA TRP A 414 24.47 12.69 19.38
C TRP A 414 25.58 13.22 20.29
N ASP A 415 25.39 14.39 20.91
CA ASP A 415 26.42 15.10 21.69
C ASP A 415 26.35 14.74 23.17
N SER A 416 26.97 13.63 23.56
CA SER A 416 27.08 13.25 24.97
C SER A 416 28.43 12.64 25.28
N THR A 417 28.95 12.96 26.48
CA THR A 417 30.12 12.33 27.07
C THR A 417 29.80 10.99 27.73
N ASN A 418 28.51 10.70 27.95
CA ASN A 418 28.03 9.42 28.44
C ASN A 418 27.76 8.46 27.26
N ILE A 419 27.85 7.17 27.56
CA ILE A 419 27.58 6.06 26.65
C ILE A 419 26.40 5.23 27.17
N VAL A 420 25.82 4.45 26.27
CA VAL A 420 24.82 3.43 26.59
C VAL A 420 25.53 2.08 26.64
N VAL A 421 25.37 1.35 27.74
CA VAL A 421 25.98 0.03 27.99
C VAL A 421 24.89 -1.00 28.16
N PHE A 422 25.01 -2.11 27.45
CA PHE A 422 24.10 -3.26 27.54
C PHE A 422 24.71 -4.35 28.43
N ASP A 423 23.89 -4.91 29.32
CA ASP A 423 24.27 -6.11 30.05
C ASP A 423 24.06 -7.38 29.19
N ALA A 424 24.43 -8.54 29.75
CA ALA A 424 24.27 -9.84 29.07
C ALA A 424 22.80 -10.20 28.76
N LEU A 425 21.82 -9.51 29.36
CA LEU A 425 20.39 -9.69 29.10
C LEU A 425 19.87 -8.67 28.07
N GLY A 426 20.72 -7.78 27.56
CA GLY A 426 20.33 -6.71 26.64
C GLY A 426 19.64 -5.53 27.33
N THR A 427 19.77 -5.39 28.65
CA THR A 427 19.23 -4.25 29.39
C THR A 427 20.19 -3.06 29.29
N PRO A 428 19.73 -1.88 28.82
CA PRO A 428 20.60 -0.73 28.70
C PRO A 428 20.75 0.02 30.02
N SER A 429 21.94 0.61 30.23
CA SER A 429 22.27 1.53 31.32
C SER A 429 23.15 2.66 30.79
N VAL A 430 23.25 3.76 31.54
CA VAL A 430 24.09 4.92 31.17
C VAL A 430 25.37 4.88 32.01
N ALA A 431 26.52 5.06 31.35
CA ALA A 431 27.81 5.15 32.01
C ALA A 431 28.68 6.27 31.39
N PRO A 432 29.63 6.85 32.13
CA PRO A 432 30.64 7.72 31.55
C PRO A 432 31.45 6.98 30.49
N ASN A 433 31.89 7.68 29.44
CA ASN A 433 32.81 7.09 28.45
C ASN A 433 34.09 6.60 29.16
N PRO A 434 34.49 5.32 28.98
CA PRO A 434 35.62 4.74 29.68
C PRO A 434 37.00 5.21 29.15
N ASN A 435 37.04 6.12 28.17
CA ASN A 435 38.26 6.64 27.54
C ASN A 435 39.18 5.54 26.96
N ARG A 436 38.55 4.50 26.42
CA ARG A 436 39.16 3.39 25.69
C ARG A 436 38.26 3.01 24.51
N PRO A 437 38.73 2.19 23.56
CA PRO A 437 37.83 1.60 22.57
C PRO A 437 36.62 0.94 23.23
N LEU A 438 35.43 1.22 22.70
CA LEU A 438 34.17 0.67 23.20
C LEU A 438 34.05 -0.79 22.77
N THR A 439 33.53 -1.62 23.68
CA THR A 439 33.18 -3.01 23.39
C THR A 439 31.90 -3.11 22.55
N ASN A 440 31.53 -4.31 22.12
CA ASN A 440 30.33 -4.54 21.31
C ASN A 440 29.01 -4.24 22.05
N ASP A 441 29.05 -4.09 23.37
CA ASP A 441 27.89 -3.79 24.21
C ASP A 441 27.90 -2.35 24.75
N GLU A 442 28.88 -1.54 24.34
CA GLU A 442 29.03 -0.14 24.74
C GLU A 442 28.90 0.76 23.51
N PHE A 443 28.04 1.77 23.53
CA PHE A 443 27.79 2.64 22.38
C PHE A 443 27.77 4.11 22.77
N SER A 444 28.46 4.94 22.00
CA SER A 444 28.26 6.38 22.04
C SER A 444 26.83 6.75 21.65
N LEU A 445 26.35 7.91 22.09
CA LEU A 445 25.00 8.36 21.77
C LEU A 445 24.76 8.43 20.24
N VAL A 446 25.77 8.88 19.49
CA VAL A 446 25.73 9.00 18.02
C VAL A 446 25.66 7.64 17.30
N GLU A 447 26.23 6.58 17.89
CA GLU A 447 26.04 5.21 17.39
C GLU A 447 24.66 4.68 17.79
N MET A 448 24.25 4.89 19.04
CA MET A 448 22.99 4.37 19.58
C MET A 448 21.76 4.85 18.80
N ASN A 449 21.76 6.12 18.38
CA ASN A 449 20.64 6.73 17.65
C ASN A 449 20.75 6.61 16.12
N PHE A 450 21.67 5.80 15.59
CA PHE A 450 21.93 5.79 14.15
C PHE A 450 20.72 5.43 13.30
N SER A 451 19.77 4.62 13.79
CA SER A 451 18.50 4.34 13.09
C SER A 451 17.68 5.60 12.82
N LEU A 452 17.67 6.57 13.75
CA LEU A 452 16.98 7.85 13.58
C LEU A 452 17.62 8.66 12.44
N PHE A 453 18.95 8.78 12.47
CA PHE A 453 19.71 9.53 11.48
C PHE A 453 19.60 8.89 10.10
N PHE A 454 19.77 7.56 10.04
CA PHE A 454 19.67 6.78 8.83
C PHE A 454 18.29 6.92 8.18
N GLY A 455 17.21 6.69 8.94
CA GLY A 455 15.85 6.76 8.42
C GLY A 455 15.51 8.14 7.86
N LEU A 456 15.77 9.21 8.62
CA LEU A 456 15.48 10.57 8.18
C LEU A 456 16.36 11.00 6.99
N ALA A 457 17.64 10.63 6.97
CA ALA A 457 18.53 10.97 5.87
C ALA A 457 18.08 10.30 4.56
N ILE A 458 17.78 8.99 4.60
CA ILE A 458 17.27 8.26 3.42
C ILE A 458 15.96 8.86 2.92
N GLN A 459 14.99 9.12 3.81
CA GLN A 459 13.74 9.76 3.42
C GLN A 459 13.96 11.11 2.76
N LEU A 460 14.81 11.96 3.32
CA LEU A 460 15.07 13.28 2.76
C LEU A 460 15.74 13.21 1.39
N TYR A 461 16.59 12.21 1.16
CA TYR A 461 17.13 11.93 -0.16
C TYR A 461 16.05 11.42 -1.12
N GLU A 462 15.25 10.43 -0.73
CA GLU A 462 14.18 9.88 -1.57
C GLU A 462 13.08 10.90 -1.88
N ALA A 463 12.86 11.89 -1.01
CA ALA A 463 12.00 13.05 -1.28
C ALA A 463 12.47 13.91 -2.46
N THR A 464 13.71 13.75 -2.93
CA THR A 464 14.23 14.41 -4.14
C THR A 464 14.01 13.60 -5.42
N LEU A 465 13.57 12.33 -5.30
CA LEU A 465 13.41 11.40 -6.40
C LEU A 465 11.99 11.49 -6.99
N ILE A 466 11.69 12.63 -7.62
CA ILE A 466 10.35 12.94 -8.14
C ILE A 466 10.41 12.97 -9.68
N SER A 467 9.48 12.28 -10.33
CA SER A 467 9.31 12.32 -11.78
C SER A 467 8.21 13.31 -12.15
N ASP A 468 8.44 14.61 -11.96
CA ASP A 468 7.45 15.69 -12.17
C ASP A 468 7.45 16.29 -13.59
N GLN A 469 8.19 15.67 -14.51
CA GLN A 469 8.42 16.14 -15.88
C GLN A 469 8.11 15.06 -16.93
N THR A 470 7.29 14.07 -16.57
CA THR A 470 6.89 13.03 -17.52
C THR A 470 6.05 13.63 -18.66
N PRO A 471 5.89 12.91 -19.79
CA PRO A 471 4.92 13.31 -20.81
C PRO A 471 3.51 13.57 -20.27
N TYR A 472 3.08 12.85 -19.22
CA TYR A 472 1.82 13.10 -18.53
C TYR A 472 1.82 14.47 -17.83
N ASP A 473 2.87 14.78 -17.06
CA ASP A 473 2.97 16.06 -16.34
C ASP A 473 2.94 17.24 -17.31
N ARG A 474 3.72 17.17 -18.38
CA ARG A 474 3.74 18.24 -19.41
C ARG A 474 2.39 18.40 -20.11
N PHE A 475 1.69 17.29 -20.37
CA PHE A 475 0.34 17.34 -20.92
C PHE A 475 -0.65 18.02 -19.97
N GLN A 476 -0.61 17.68 -18.67
CA GLN A 476 -1.44 18.33 -17.65
C GLN A 476 -1.12 19.81 -17.44
N GLN A 477 0.12 20.23 -17.77
CA GLN A 477 0.53 21.64 -17.80
C GLN A 477 0.19 22.37 -19.11
N GLY A 478 -0.48 21.71 -20.06
CA GLY A 478 -0.98 22.32 -21.30
C GLY A 478 -0.16 22.02 -22.56
N GLU A 479 0.91 21.22 -22.48
CA GLU A 479 1.63 20.72 -23.67
C GLU A 479 0.85 19.56 -24.32
N LEU A 480 -0.20 19.89 -25.08
CA LEU A 480 -1.13 18.89 -25.66
C LEU A 480 -0.47 17.87 -26.60
N THR A 481 0.74 18.16 -27.09
CA THR A 481 1.54 17.26 -27.95
C THR A 481 2.46 16.32 -27.16
N ALA A 482 2.56 16.47 -25.83
CA ALA A 482 3.40 15.61 -25.00
C ALA A 482 2.93 14.15 -25.00
N LEU A 483 1.63 13.90 -25.21
CA LEU A 483 1.05 12.57 -25.34
C LEU A 483 0.53 12.32 -26.76
N THR A 484 0.79 11.12 -27.27
CA THR A 484 0.17 10.63 -28.50
C THR A 484 -1.33 10.43 -28.33
N ALA A 485 -2.09 10.43 -29.43
CA ALA A 485 -3.54 10.15 -29.39
C ALA A 485 -3.86 8.79 -28.76
N GLN A 486 -2.97 7.80 -28.88
CA GLN A 486 -3.14 6.49 -28.22
C GLN A 486 -2.96 6.59 -26.70
N GLN A 487 -1.96 7.34 -26.24
CA GLN A 487 -1.74 7.56 -24.80
C GLN A 487 -2.88 8.39 -24.18
N GLN A 488 -3.35 9.42 -24.88
CA GLN A 488 -4.52 10.20 -24.43
C GLN A 488 -5.78 9.37 -24.36
N ARG A 489 -5.97 8.42 -25.29
CA ARG A 489 -7.04 7.45 -25.17
C ARG A 489 -6.84 6.55 -23.97
N GLY A 490 -5.62 6.11 -23.64
CA GLY A 490 -5.37 5.16 -22.55
C GLY A 490 -5.44 5.73 -21.14
N MET A 491 -5.35 7.06 -20.98
CA MET A 491 -5.66 7.77 -19.73
C MET A 491 -7.17 7.69 -19.45
#